data_AF-A0A218M0S7-F1
#
_entry.id   AF-A0A218M0S7-F1
#
_cell.length_a   1.000
_cell.length_b   1.000
_cell.length_c   1.000
_cell.angle_alpha   90.00
_cell.angle_beta   90.00
_cell.angle_gamma   90.00
#
_symmetry.space_group_name_H-M   'P 1'
#
loop_
_entity.id
_entity.type
_entity.pdbx_description
1 polymer ?
#
loop_
_entity_poly.entity_id
_entity_poly.type
_entity_poly.pdbx_seq_one_letter_code
_entity_poly.pdbx_strand_id
1 'polypeptide(L)'
;MGVTKKPDLNDPVLRAKLAKGMGHNYYGEPAWPNDLLYIFPVVILGTIACNVGLAVLEPSMIGEPADPFATPLEILPEWYFFPVFQILRTVPNKLLGVLLMVSVPTGLLTVPFLENVNKFQNPFRRP
;
A
#
# COMPACT_ATOMS: atom_id res chain seq x y z
N MET A 1 18.38 -19.74 -13.11
CA MET A 1 18.23 -18.71 -14.16
C MET A 1 17.04 -19.13 -15.03
N GLY A 2 15.99 -18.32 -15.13
CA GLY A 2 14.73 -18.68 -15.83
C GLY A 2 14.73 -18.36 -17.33
N VAL A 3 13.63 -18.68 -18.01
CA VAL A 3 13.43 -18.31 -19.43
C VAL A 3 13.18 -16.81 -19.52
N THR A 4 14.01 -16.11 -20.30
CA THR A 4 13.90 -14.64 -20.45
C THR A 4 13.85 -14.24 -21.92
N LYS A 5 12.94 -13.32 -22.25
CA LYS A 5 12.86 -12.65 -23.54
C LYS A 5 13.57 -11.30 -23.47
N LYS A 6 14.49 -11.03 -24.40
CA LYS A 6 15.14 -9.72 -24.55
C LYS A 6 14.17 -8.69 -25.20
N PRO A 7 14.28 -7.39 -24.88
CA PRO A 7 13.51 -6.36 -25.58
C PRO A 7 13.88 -6.29 -27.05
N ASP A 8 12.88 -6.22 -27.94
CA ASP A 8 13.10 -6.03 -29.37
C ASP A 8 13.24 -4.54 -29.70
N LEU A 9 14.49 -4.06 -29.74
CA LEU A 9 14.78 -2.66 -30.01
C LEU A 9 14.67 -2.29 -31.50
N ASN A 10 14.38 -3.25 -32.39
CA ASN A 10 14.11 -2.95 -33.79
C ASN A 10 12.65 -2.53 -34.02
N ASP A 11 11.74 -2.87 -33.10
CA ASP A 11 10.33 -2.46 -33.18
C ASP A 11 10.17 -0.96 -32.86
N PRO A 12 9.77 -0.12 -33.83
CA PRO A 12 9.56 1.31 -33.60
C PRO A 12 8.40 1.58 -32.62
N VAL A 13 7.41 0.70 -32.54
CA VAL A 13 6.26 0.85 -31.64
C VAL A 13 6.71 0.66 -30.19
N LEU A 14 7.50 -0.37 -29.90
CA LEU A 14 8.06 -0.59 -28.57
C LEU A 14 8.96 0.59 -28.14
N ARG A 15 9.84 1.07 -29.02
CA ARG A 15 10.69 2.24 -28.74
C ARG A 15 9.88 3.49 -28.40
N ALA A 16 8.80 3.75 -29.15
CA ALA A 16 7.93 4.90 -28.89
C ALA A 16 7.23 4.80 -27.52
N LYS A 17 6.89 3.59 -27.04
CA LYS A 17 6.34 3.37 -25.69
C LYS A 17 7.39 3.57 -24.61
N LEU A 18 8.59 3.00 -24.78
CA LEU A 18 9.68 3.11 -23.82
C LEU A 18 10.13 4.56 -23.63
N ALA A 19 10.15 5.36 -24.69
CA ALA A 19 10.44 6.81 -24.61
C ALA A 19 9.44 7.58 -23.72
N LYS A 20 8.23 7.06 -23.53
CA LYS A 20 7.19 7.60 -22.64
C LYS A 20 7.15 6.91 -21.26
N GLY A 21 8.13 6.05 -20.94
CA GLY A 21 8.16 5.28 -19.70
C GLY A 21 7.15 4.13 -19.64
N MET A 22 6.64 3.67 -20.78
CA MET A 22 5.65 2.59 -20.89
C MET A 22 6.22 1.38 -21.64
N GLY A 23 5.52 0.24 -21.62
CA GLY A 23 5.89 -0.94 -22.41
C GLY A 23 6.99 -1.80 -21.80
N HIS A 24 7.29 -1.62 -20.52
CA HIS A 24 8.26 -2.44 -19.77
C HIS A 24 7.78 -3.88 -19.52
N ASN A 25 6.56 -4.24 -19.96
CA ASN A 25 5.99 -5.59 -19.92
C ASN A 25 6.24 -6.43 -21.19
N TYR A 26 6.95 -5.91 -22.20
CA TYR A 26 7.17 -6.62 -23.48
C TYR A 26 8.39 -7.56 -23.50
N TYR A 27 9.17 -7.57 -22.42
CA TYR A 27 10.39 -8.33 -22.24
C TYR A 27 10.46 -8.89 -20.81
N GLY A 28 11.41 -9.80 -20.56
CA GLY A 28 11.54 -10.49 -19.28
C GLY A 28 10.91 -11.88 -19.32
N GLU A 29 10.39 -12.32 -18.19
CA GLU A 29 9.75 -13.62 -18.03
C GLU A 29 8.30 -13.58 -18.57
N PRO A 30 7.82 -14.61 -19.29
CA PRO A 30 6.42 -14.68 -19.68
C PRO A 30 5.49 -14.71 -18.47
N ALA A 31 4.55 -13.78 -18.39
CA ALA A 31 3.59 -13.72 -17.28
C ALA A 31 2.73 -15.00 -17.17
N TRP A 32 2.29 -15.53 -18.32
CA TRP A 32 1.60 -16.82 -18.40
C TRP A 32 2.51 -17.90 -19.01
N PRO A 33 2.55 -19.13 -18.44
CA PRO A 33 1.91 -19.54 -17.19
C PRO A 33 2.77 -19.25 -15.94
N ASN A 34 4.04 -18.88 -16.13
CA ASN A 34 5.06 -18.94 -15.09
C ASN A 34 4.69 -18.20 -13.81
N ASP A 35 4.24 -16.94 -13.92
CA ASP A 35 3.93 -16.12 -12.75
C ASP A 35 2.44 -16.23 -12.39
N LEU A 36 1.56 -16.01 -13.37
CA LEU A 36 0.11 -15.94 -13.15
C LEU A 36 -0.52 -17.27 -12.74
N LEU A 37 -0.06 -18.40 -13.29
CA LEU A 37 -0.67 -19.70 -12.97
C LEU A 37 0.05 -20.41 -11.84
N TYR A 38 1.37 -20.25 -11.71
CA TYR A 38 2.13 -21.00 -10.71
C TYR A 38 2.46 -20.19 -9.46
N ILE A 39 2.93 -18.94 -9.60
CA ILE A 39 3.33 -18.15 -8.43
C ILE A 39 2.13 -17.51 -7.73
N PHE A 40 1.18 -16.97 -8.49
CA PHE A 40 0.04 -16.27 -7.90
C PHE A 40 -0.77 -17.16 -6.95
N PRO A 41 -1.14 -18.42 -7.29
CA PRO A 41 -1.85 -19.28 -6.36
C PRO A 41 -1.03 -19.64 -5.11
N VAL A 42 0.31 -19.76 -5.22
CA VAL A 42 1.17 -19.99 -4.06
C VAL A 42 1.11 -18.81 -3.10
N VAL A 43 1.18 -17.57 -3.61
CA VAL A 43 1.05 -16.36 -2.79
C VAL A 43 -0.35 -16.27 -2.18
N ILE A 44 -1.41 -16.51 -2.95
CA ILE A 44 -2.80 -16.45 -2.48
C ILE A 44 -3.06 -17.50 -1.39
N LEU A 45 -2.65 -18.75 -1.61
CA LEU A 45 -2.83 -19.81 -0.63
C LEU A 45 -1.97 -19.58 0.61
N GLY A 46 -0.75 -19.05 0.45
CA GLY A 46 0.12 -18.68 1.54
C GLY A 46 -0.51 -17.59 2.44
N THR A 47 -1.02 -16.51 1.85
CA THR A 47 -1.68 -15.44 2.62
C THR A 47 -2.95 -15.92 3.30
N ILE A 48 -3.78 -16.72 2.63
CA ILE A 48 -4.97 -17.32 3.23
C ILE A 48 -4.58 -18.24 4.39
N ALA A 49 -3.58 -19.11 4.21
CA ALA A 49 -3.14 -20.04 5.25
C ALA A 49 -2.61 -19.30 6.48
N CYS A 50 -1.84 -18.22 6.31
CA CYS A 50 -1.39 -17.38 7.42
C CYS A 50 -2.57 -16.73 8.15
N ASN A 51 -3.52 -16.13 7.43
CA ASN A 51 -4.69 -15.49 8.05
C ASN A 51 -5.57 -16.48 8.81
N VAL A 52 -5.81 -17.67 8.25
CA VAL A 52 -6.56 -18.74 8.91
C VAL A 52 -5.80 -19.26 10.13
N GLY A 53 -4.48 -19.45 10.00
CA GLY A 53 -3.63 -19.86 11.12
C GLY A 53 -3.71 -18.89 12.29
N LEU A 54 -3.60 -17.58 12.04
CA LEU A 54 -3.75 -16.54 13.06
C LEU A 54 -5.16 -16.54 13.66
N ALA A 55 -6.21 -16.63 12.85
CA ALA A 55 -7.60 -16.64 13.33
C ALA A 55 -7.93 -17.84 14.23
N VAL A 56 -7.29 -18.99 13.99
CA VAL A 56 -7.46 -20.20 14.80
C VAL A 56 -6.63 -20.14 16.08
N LEU A 57 -5.38 -19.64 16.00
CA LEU A 57 -4.48 -19.56 17.15
C LEU A 57 -4.83 -18.42 18.11
N GLU A 58 -5.38 -17.32 17.60
CA GLU A 58 -5.78 -16.13 18.35
C GLU A 58 -7.19 -15.69 17.93
N PRO A 59 -8.23 -16.39 18.41
CA PRO A 59 -9.62 -16.04 18.10
C PRO A 59 -9.99 -14.68 18.71
N SER A 60 -10.90 -13.96 18.05
CA SER A 60 -11.35 -12.66 18.54
C SER A 60 -12.14 -12.75 19.83
N MET A 61 -11.90 -11.80 20.73
CA MET A 61 -12.60 -11.70 22.00
C MET A 61 -13.93 -10.96 21.82
N ILE A 62 -14.95 -11.36 22.59
CA ILE A 62 -16.24 -10.67 22.66
C ILE A 62 -16.21 -9.74 23.87
N GLY A 63 -16.51 -8.46 23.64
CA GLY A 63 -16.61 -7.44 24.69
C GLY A 63 -17.98 -7.41 25.38
N GLU A 64 -18.08 -6.55 26.39
CA GLU A 64 -19.34 -6.28 27.10
C GLU A 64 -20.33 -5.49 26.22
N PRO A 65 -21.66 -5.60 26.46
CA PRO A 65 -22.65 -4.76 25.81
C PRO A 65 -22.39 -3.26 26.08
N ALA A 66 -22.72 -2.40 25.11
CA ALA A 66 -22.50 -0.96 25.25
C ALA A 66 -23.40 -0.34 26.34
N ASP A 67 -22.80 0.40 27.27
CA ASP A 67 -23.47 1.20 28.30
C ASP A 67 -23.08 2.68 28.15
N PRO A 68 -24.03 3.58 27.79
CA PRO A 68 -23.77 5.01 27.68
C PRO A 68 -23.35 5.71 28.99
N PHE A 69 -23.60 5.10 30.15
CA PHE A 69 -23.29 5.68 31.45
C PHE A 69 -21.99 5.14 32.08
N ALA A 70 -21.31 4.20 31.42
CA ALA A 70 -20.06 3.62 31.89
C ALA A 70 -18.94 3.79 30.84
N THR A 71 -17.97 4.68 31.11
CA THR A 71 -16.78 4.85 30.26
C THR A 71 -15.67 3.89 30.67
N PRO A 72 -15.11 3.08 29.76
CA PRO A 72 -13.98 2.21 30.08
C PRO A 72 -12.70 3.02 30.36
N LEU A 73 -11.74 2.42 31.08
CA LEU A 73 -10.47 3.06 31.44
C LEU A 73 -9.60 3.37 30.22
N GLU A 74 -9.64 2.50 29.21
CA GLU A 74 -8.86 2.63 27.97
C GLU A 74 -9.81 2.67 26.77
N ILE A 75 -9.71 3.74 25.97
CA ILE A 75 -10.46 3.92 24.72
C ILE A 75 -9.45 4.10 23.59
N LEU A 76 -9.34 3.10 22.72
CA LEU A 76 -8.41 3.07 21.61
C LEU A 76 -9.14 2.65 20.32
N PRO A 77 -8.82 3.27 19.18
CA PRO A 77 -9.29 2.80 17.88
C PRO A 77 -8.42 1.64 17.37
N GLU A 78 -8.62 1.21 16.12
CA GLU A 78 -7.73 0.27 15.47
C GLU A 78 -6.34 0.86 15.21
N TRP A 79 -5.34 -0.01 15.10
CA TRP A 79 -3.91 0.33 15.10
C TRP A 79 -3.49 1.34 14.02
N TYR A 80 -4.10 1.27 12.83
CA TYR A 80 -3.80 2.20 11.73
C TYR A 80 -4.35 3.62 11.97
N PHE A 81 -5.24 3.80 12.94
CA PHE A 81 -5.71 5.12 13.37
C PHE A 81 -4.89 5.73 14.51
N PHE A 82 -3.94 5.00 15.11
CA PHE A 82 -3.13 5.54 16.21
C PHE A 82 -2.44 6.88 15.92
N PRO A 83 -1.86 7.12 14.72
CA PRO A 83 -1.27 8.43 14.41
C PRO A 83 -2.30 9.56 14.42
N VAL A 84 -3.49 9.33 13.86
CA VAL A 84 -4.59 10.31 13.79
C VAL A 84 -5.20 10.52 15.17
N PHE A 85 -5.43 9.45 15.94
CA PHE A 85 -5.94 9.52 17.30
C PHE A 85 -5.01 10.33 18.21
N GLN A 86 -3.69 10.16 18.06
CA GLN A 86 -2.71 10.96 18.77
C GLN A 86 -2.85 12.46 18.46
N ILE A 87 -3.02 12.83 17.19
CA ILE A 87 -3.27 14.23 16.79
C ILE A 87 -4.55 14.75 17.44
N LEU A 88 -5.65 13.99 17.37
CA LEU A 88 -6.95 14.41 17.87
C LEU A 88 -6.98 14.64 19.39
N ARG A 89 -6.20 13.89 20.18
CA ARG A 89 -6.14 14.06 21.64
C ARG A 89 -5.09 15.05 22.13
N THR A 90 -4.10 15.40 21.31
CA THR A 90 -3.00 16.31 21.69
C THR A 90 -3.23 17.76 21.26
N VAL A 91 -3.95 17.98 20.16
CA VAL A 91 -4.20 19.34 19.66
C VAL A 91 -5.40 19.96 20.39
N PRO A 92 -5.22 21.09 21.10
CA PRO A 92 -6.30 21.68 21.90
C PRO A 92 -7.41 22.31 21.05
N ASN A 93 -7.07 22.84 19.87
CA ASN A 93 -8.04 23.42 18.95
C ASN A 93 -8.67 22.33 18.07
N LYS A 94 -9.98 22.09 18.24
CA LYS A 94 -10.73 21.06 17.52
C LYS A 94 -10.68 21.24 15.99
N LEU A 95 -10.81 22.48 15.49
CA LEU A 95 -10.78 22.75 14.05
C LEU A 95 -9.40 22.43 13.48
N LEU A 96 -8.33 22.84 14.17
CA LEU A 96 -6.96 22.54 13.76
C LEU A 96 -6.68 21.03 13.73
N GLY A 97 -7.14 20.29 14.75
CA GLY A 97 -7.02 18.83 14.78
C GLY A 97 -7.68 18.14 13.58
N VAL A 98 -8.89 18.59 13.21
CA VAL A 98 -9.60 18.07 12.03
C VAL A 98 -8.87 18.42 10.73
N LEU A 99 -8.34 19.65 10.60
CA LEU A 99 -7.58 20.04 9.42
C LEU A 99 -6.31 19.19 9.25
N LEU A 100 -5.58 18.90 10.33
CA LEU A 100 -4.39 18.04 10.31
C LEU A 100 -4.73 16.57 9.98
N MET A 101 -5.90 16.09 10.39
CA MET A 101 -6.37 14.76 10.00
C MET A 101 -6.62 14.68 8.49
N VAL A 102 -7.32 15.67 7.92
CA VAL A 102 -7.61 15.73 6.48
C VAL A 102 -6.36 16.01 5.64
N SER A 103 -5.34 16.67 6.21
CA SER A 103 -4.10 16.97 5.51
C SER A 103 -3.30 15.72 5.13
N VAL A 104 -3.49 14.57 5.80
CA VAL A 104 -2.79 13.32 5.48
C VAL A 104 -3.13 12.81 4.08
N PRO A 105 -4.39 12.43 3.75
CA PRO A 105 -4.72 11.96 2.40
C PRO A 105 -4.61 13.06 1.34
N THR A 106 -4.94 14.31 1.67
CA THR A 106 -4.83 15.41 0.71
C THR A 106 -3.38 15.76 0.39
N GLY A 107 -2.48 15.73 1.38
CA GLY A 107 -1.05 15.86 1.17
C GLY A 107 -0.49 14.73 0.30
N LEU A 108 -0.83 13.48 0.61
CA LEU A 108 -0.42 12.33 -0.19
C LEU A 108 -0.89 12.41 -1.65
N LEU A 109 -2.07 12.96 -1.90
CA LEU A 109 -2.59 13.18 -3.25
C LEU A 109 -1.72 14.15 -4.07
N THR A 110 -1.08 15.13 -3.42
CA THR A 110 -0.24 16.13 -4.10
C THR A 110 1.16 15.64 -4.48
N VAL A 111 1.63 14.54 -3.89
CA VAL A 111 3.00 13.99 -4.05
C VAL A 111 3.44 13.87 -5.53
N PRO A 112 2.71 13.18 -6.43
CA PRO A 112 3.17 13.01 -7.81
C PRO A 112 3.20 14.32 -8.61
N PHE A 113 2.47 15.35 -8.20
CA PHE A 113 2.44 16.64 -8.89
C PHE A 113 3.59 17.54 -8.43
N LEU A 114 3.94 17.49 -7.15
CA LEU A 114 5.06 18.26 -6.60
C LEU A 114 6.42 17.63 -6.92
N GLU A 115 6.51 16.30 -6.93
CA GLU A 115 7.77 15.58 -7.13
C GLU A 115 8.17 15.38 -8.60
N ASN A 116 7.33 15.80 -9.56
CA ASN A 116 7.58 15.66 -11.01
C ASN A 116 8.69 16.60 -11.56
N VAL A 117 9.46 17.24 -10.69
CA VAL A 117 10.61 18.08 -11.07
C VAL A 117 11.80 17.26 -11.57
N ASN A 118 11.87 15.97 -11.22
CA ASN A 118 12.90 15.05 -11.70
C ASN A 118 12.27 13.72 -12.14
N LYS A 119 13.00 12.98 -12.99
CA LYS A 119 12.57 11.68 -13.52
C LYS A 119 13.22 10.49 -12.80
N PHE A 120 13.97 10.73 -11.74
CA PHE A 120 14.69 9.65 -11.06
C PHE A 120 13.71 8.80 -10.25
N GLN A 121 13.92 7.48 -10.26
CA GLN A 121 13.11 6.55 -9.49
C GLN A 121 13.87 5.99 -8.28
N ASN A 122 15.20 5.89 -8.38
CA ASN A 122 16.05 5.36 -7.31
C ASN A 122 16.11 6.34 -6.12
N PRO A 123 15.76 5.93 -4.87
CA PRO A 123 15.82 6.78 -3.69
C PRO A 123 17.18 7.44 -3.45
N PHE A 124 18.30 6.76 -3.75
CA PHE A 124 19.64 7.33 -3.59
C PHE A 124 19.95 8.48 -4.56
N ARG A 125 19.09 8.70 -5.56
CA ARG A 125 19.16 9.83 -6.51
C ARG A 125 18.12 10.92 -6.20
N ARG A 126 17.39 10.77 -5.09
CA ARG A 126 16.34 11.66 -4.59
C ARG A 126 16.55 11.91 -3.09
N PRO A 127 17.69 12.51 -2.71
CA PRO A 127 18.03 12.73 -1.30
C PRO A 127 17.07 13.71 -0.62
#